data_AF-A0A5C2M3W9-F1
#
_entry.id   AF-A0A5C2M3W9-F1
#
_cell.length_a   1.000
_cell.length_b   1.000
_cell.length_c   1.000
_cell.angle_alpha   90.00
_cell.angle_beta   90.00
_cell.angle_gamma   90.00
#
_symmetry.space_group_name_H-M   'P 1'
#
loop_
_entity.id
_entity.type
_entity.pdbx_description
1 polymer ?
#
loop_
_entity_poly.entity_id
_entity_poly.type
_entity_poly.pdbx_seq_one_letter_code
_entity_poly.pdbx_strand_id
1 'polypeptide(L)'
;MKMLQGLLGAVVLGMASILPAAAETLVSDSGLTEIYGYQLSPLPGDILPYTTKVNGRVYEGTINVTASGNGFVRGFFSDRDLGGNFGCSGEVTIQWVRDNRYISVWRVGGTYTPRLQCPQAGSTARLNMRLYP
;
A
#
# COMPACT_ATOMS: atom_id res chain seq x y z
N MET A 1 -26.51 61.95 -23.53
CA MET A 1 -27.06 60.58 -23.61
C MET A 1 -26.10 59.64 -22.91
N LYS A 2 -26.63 58.90 -21.92
CA LYS A 2 -26.20 57.64 -21.29
C LYS A 2 -24.70 57.40 -21.03
N MET A 3 -24.37 57.47 -19.74
CA MET A 3 -23.32 56.71 -19.06
C MET A 3 -23.34 55.23 -19.46
N LEU A 4 -22.17 54.62 -19.66
CA LEU A 4 -22.01 53.17 -19.71
C LEU A 4 -21.09 52.74 -18.56
N GLN A 5 -21.72 52.21 -17.51
CA GLN A 5 -21.10 51.35 -16.51
C GLN A 5 -20.91 49.97 -17.14
N GLY A 6 -19.73 49.36 -16.97
CA GLY A 6 -19.42 48.02 -17.47
C GLY A 6 -18.64 47.23 -16.44
N LEU A 7 -19.22 46.11 -16.02
CA LEU A 7 -18.93 45.29 -14.85
C LEU A 7 -17.50 44.75 -14.72
N LEU A 8 -17.09 44.68 -13.45
CA LEU A 8 -16.36 43.58 -12.80
C LEU A 8 -16.34 42.25 -13.57
N GLY A 9 -15.13 41.72 -13.74
CA GLY A 9 -14.91 40.34 -14.17
C GLY A 9 -13.53 39.85 -13.72
N ALA A 10 -13.24 39.93 -12.42
CA ALA A 10 -12.06 39.28 -11.86
C ALA A 10 -12.29 37.76 -11.89
N VAL A 11 -11.74 37.10 -12.91
CA VAL A 11 -11.65 35.64 -12.97
C VAL A 11 -10.64 35.22 -11.91
N VAL A 12 -11.13 34.85 -10.72
CA VAL A 12 -10.33 34.12 -9.75
C VAL A 12 -10.28 32.68 -10.22
N LEU A 13 -9.18 32.33 -10.91
CA LEU A 13 -8.79 30.94 -11.16
C LEU A 13 -8.54 30.29 -9.79
N GLY A 14 -9.56 29.61 -9.28
CA GLY A 14 -9.43 28.75 -8.11
C GLY A 14 -8.47 27.61 -8.47
N MET A 15 -7.21 27.75 -8.07
CA MET A 15 -6.33 26.60 -7.95
C MET A 15 -6.87 25.77 -6.80
N ALA A 16 -7.68 24.75 -7.12
CA ALA A 16 -7.89 23.65 -6.20
C ALA A 16 -6.52 22.99 -6.02
N SER A 17 -5.81 23.39 -4.97
CA SER A 17 -4.64 22.68 -4.48
C SER A 17 -5.12 21.28 -4.11
N ILE A 18 -4.92 20.32 -5.00
CA ILE A 18 -5.06 18.90 -4.72
C ILE A 18 -3.93 18.61 -3.73
N LEU A 19 -4.22 18.74 -2.44
CA LEU A 19 -3.29 18.30 -1.41
C LEU A 19 -2.98 16.83 -1.71
N PRO A 20 -1.70 16.42 -1.77
CA PRO A 20 -1.38 15.02 -1.92
C PRO A 20 -2.08 14.29 -0.78
N ALA A 21 -2.85 13.24 -1.10
CA ALA A 21 -3.40 12.36 -0.08
C ALA A 21 -2.24 11.95 0.82
N ALA A 22 -2.35 12.27 2.12
CA ALA A 22 -1.30 11.99 3.08
C ALA A 22 -0.97 10.49 2.99
N ALA A 23 0.32 10.16 2.96
CA ALA A 23 0.74 8.78 2.98
C ALA A 23 0.43 8.22 4.37
N GLU A 24 -0.36 7.14 4.42
CA GLU A 24 -0.86 6.55 5.67
C GLU A 24 -0.21 5.17 5.91
N THR A 25 -0.37 4.64 7.12
CA THR A 25 0.05 3.27 7.44
C THR A 25 -1.18 2.36 7.42
N LEU A 26 -1.14 1.31 6.61
CA LEU A 26 -2.13 0.23 6.67
C LEU A 26 -1.69 -0.79 7.71
N VAL A 27 -2.49 -0.94 8.77
CA VAL A 27 -2.23 -1.87 9.86
C VAL A 27 -3.25 -3.00 9.83
N SER A 28 -2.77 -4.25 9.90
CA SER A 28 -3.66 -5.41 10.04
C SER A 28 -4.40 -5.38 11.37
N ASP A 29 -5.60 -5.97 11.43
CA ASP A 29 -6.38 -5.98 12.68
C ASP A 29 -5.67 -6.72 13.83
N SER A 30 -4.71 -7.60 13.54
CA SER A 30 -3.86 -8.24 14.55
C SER A 30 -2.73 -7.35 15.06
N GLY A 31 -2.47 -6.22 14.40
CA GLY A 31 -1.34 -5.32 14.68
C GLY A 31 0.03 -5.92 14.31
N LEU A 32 0.04 -7.07 13.62
CA LEU A 32 1.29 -7.78 13.32
C LEU A 32 1.88 -7.41 11.96
N THR A 33 1.12 -6.76 11.08
CA THR A 33 1.56 -6.37 9.74
C THR A 33 1.22 -4.92 9.50
N GLU A 34 2.22 -4.14 9.12
CA GLU A 34 2.12 -2.71 8.88
C GLU A 34 2.71 -2.41 7.50
N ILE A 35 1.95 -1.78 6.62
CA ILE A 35 2.39 -1.34 5.29
C ILE A 35 2.44 0.18 5.33
N TYR A 36 3.63 0.74 5.15
CA TYR A 36 3.88 2.16 5.27
C TYR A 36 3.77 2.88 3.93
N GLY A 37 3.49 4.17 4.00
CA GLY A 37 3.44 5.03 2.81
C GLY A 37 2.29 4.67 1.87
N TYR A 38 1.23 4.03 2.38
CA TYR A 38 0.10 3.63 1.57
C TYR A 38 -0.68 4.87 1.12
N GLN A 39 -0.96 4.93 -0.18
CA GLN A 39 -1.78 5.96 -0.80
C GLN A 39 -2.93 5.28 -1.55
N LEU A 40 -4.07 5.97 -1.68
CA LEU A 40 -5.24 5.46 -2.41
C LEU A 40 -5.01 5.30 -3.92
N SER A 41 -3.97 5.93 -4.45
CA SER A 41 -3.60 5.91 -5.88
C SER A 41 -2.10 5.64 -6.06
N PRO A 42 -1.56 4.51 -5.59
CA PRO A 42 -0.16 4.19 -5.87
C PRO A 42 -0.02 3.92 -7.36
N LEU A 43 1.05 4.37 -7.99
CA LEU A 43 1.34 4.11 -9.39
C LEU A 43 2.09 2.79 -9.53
N PRO A 44 1.91 2.06 -10.66
CA PRO A 44 2.81 0.96 -11.00
C PRO A 44 4.27 1.42 -10.96
N GLY A 45 5.12 0.69 -10.24
CA GLY A 45 6.50 1.05 -9.95
C GLY A 45 6.74 1.62 -8.55
N ASP A 46 5.69 2.00 -7.82
CA ASP A 46 5.81 2.42 -6.43
C ASP A 46 6.27 1.26 -5.53
N ILE A 47 7.02 1.60 -4.49
CA ILE A 47 7.52 0.65 -3.49
C ILE A 47 6.84 0.95 -2.16
N LEU A 48 6.06 0.00 -1.66
CA LEU A 48 5.47 0.08 -0.33
C LEU A 48 6.29 -0.75 0.66
N PRO A 49 7.03 -0.12 1.58
CA PRO A 49 7.70 -0.86 2.64
C PRO A 49 6.68 -1.43 3.63
N TYR A 50 6.97 -2.59 4.21
CA TYR A 50 6.15 -3.18 5.25
C TYR A 50 6.99 -3.93 6.28
N THR A 51 6.43 -4.07 7.48
CA THR A 51 6.91 -5.01 8.50
C THR A 51 5.85 -6.07 8.77
N THR A 52 6.29 -7.28 9.12
CA THR A 52 5.37 -8.32 9.59
C THR A 52 6.01 -9.21 10.64
N LYS A 53 5.21 -9.69 11.61
CA LYS A 53 5.66 -10.62 12.65
C LYS A 53 5.03 -11.99 12.49
N VAL A 54 5.87 -13.01 12.27
CA VAL A 54 5.45 -14.41 12.12
C VAL A 54 6.17 -15.26 13.17
N ASN A 55 5.42 -16.00 13.99
CA ASN A 55 5.95 -16.87 15.04
C ASN A 55 7.00 -16.18 15.94
N GLY A 56 6.76 -14.92 16.30
CA GLY A 56 7.67 -14.15 17.15
C GLY A 56 8.81 -13.44 16.42
N ARG A 57 9.10 -13.77 15.16
CA ARG A 57 10.17 -13.18 14.36
C ARG A 57 9.63 -12.04 13.50
N VAL A 58 10.36 -10.93 13.45
CA VAL A 58 10.05 -9.75 12.62
C VAL A 58 10.73 -9.89 11.27
N TYR A 59 9.96 -9.56 10.23
CA TYR A 59 10.37 -9.52 8.84
C TYR A 59 10.13 -8.10 8.31
N GLU A 60 11.09 -7.60 7.55
CA GLU A 60 11.02 -6.36 6.81
C GLU A 60 10.95 -6.68 5.32
N GLY A 61 10.04 -6.02 4.61
CA GLY A 61 9.86 -6.28 3.20
C GLY A 61 9.38 -5.07 2.42
N THR A 62 9.29 -5.29 1.13
CA THR A 62 8.77 -4.33 0.18
C THR A 62 7.73 -4.98 -0.71
N ILE A 63 6.71 -4.21 -1.08
CA ILE A 63 5.76 -4.54 -2.13
C ILE A 63 6.12 -3.65 -3.32
N ASN A 64 6.55 -4.25 -4.42
CA ASN A 64 6.68 -3.56 -5.69
C ASN A 64 5.31 -3.57 -6.37
N VAL A 65 4.69 -2.40 -6.48
CA VAL A 65 3.35 -2.23 -7.06
C VAL A 65 3.42 -2.47 -8.56
N THR A 66 2.64 -3.45 -9.03
CA THR A 66 2.58 -3.80 -10.46
C THR A 66 1.31 -3.33 -11.13
N ALA A 67 0.24 -3.14 -10.36
CA ALA A 67 -1.01 -2.58 -10.84
C ALA A 67 -1.76 -1.91 -9.70
N SER A 68 -2.48 -0.85 -10.03
CA SER A 68 -3.45 -0.20 -9.15
C SER A 68 -4.68 0.18 -9.94
N GLY A 69 -5.79 0.35 -9.25
CA GLY A 69 -7.04 0.77 -9.85
C GLY A 69 -8.01 1.22 -8.77
N ASN A 70 -9.26 1.49 -9.16
CA ASN A 70 -10.26 2.00 -8.23
C ASN A 70 -10.52 0.99 -7.10
N GLY A 71 -9.93 1.26 -5.93
CA GLY A 71 -10.06 0.42 -4.74
C GLY A 71 -9.14 -0.80 -4.68
N PHE A 72 -8.06 -0.90 -5.47
CA PHE A 72 -7.10 -1.99 -5.27
C PHE A 72 -5.65 -1.63 -5.63
N VAL A 73 -4.74 -2.37 -5.01
CA VAL A 73 -3.29 -2.38 -5.27
C VAL A 73 -2.85 -3.83 -5.42
N ARG A 74 -2.08 -4.14 -6.44
CA ARG A 74 -1.45 -5.45 -6.67
C ARG A 74 0.04 -5.26 -6.82
N GLY A 75 0.79 -6.24 -6.34
CA GLY A 75 2.24 -6.19 -6.42
C GLY A 75 2.90 -7.52 -6.11
N PHE A 76 4.23 -7.52 -6.23
CA PHE A 76 5.06 -8.59 -5.73
C PHE A 76 5.70 -8.16 -4.42
N PHE A 77 5.60 -9.00 -3.40
CA PHE A 77 6.28 -8.76 -2.15
C PHE A 77 7.56 -9.57 -2.05
N SER A 78 8.52 -9.04 -1.30
CA SER A 78 9.68 -9.78 -0.82
C SER A 78 10.04 -9.27 0.57
N ASP A 79 10.31 -10.17 1.50
CA ASP A 79 10.79 -9.84 2.84
C ASP A 79 12.02 -10.66 3.25
N ARG A 80 12.64 -10.18 4.33
CA ARG A 80 13.68 -10.86 5.07
C ARG A 80 13.50 -10.63 6.56
N ASP A 81 13.91 -11.59 7.37
CA ASP A 81 14.07 -11.36 8.79
C ASP A 81 15.20 -10.34 9.05
N LEU A 82 15.25 -9.78 10.26
CA LEU A 82 16.24 -8.75 10.62
C LEU A 82 17.70 -9.19 10.45
N GLY A 83 17.97 -10.50 10.43
CA GLY A 83 19.30 -11.06 10.18
C GLY A 83 19.62 -11.26 8.69
N GLY A 84 18.66 -11.07 7.78
CA GLY A 84 18.82 -11.29 6.34
C GLY A 84 18.90 -12.77 5.92
N ASN A 85 18.56 -13.70 6.81
CA ASN A 85 18.78 -15.14 6.66
C ASN A 85 17.57 -15.87 6.08
N PHE A 86 16.37 -15.44 6.44
CA PHE A 86 15.12 -16.10 6.07
C PHE A 86 14.16 -15.07 5.49
N GLY A 87 13.25 -15.49 4.63
CA GLY A 87 12.26 -14.56 4.08
C GLY A 87 11.41 -15.17 2.99
N CYS A 88 10.39 -14.42 2.61
CA CYS A 88 9.36 -14.81 1.68
C CYS A 88 9.36 -13.92 0.44
N SER A 89 8.81 -14.44 -0.63
CA SER A 89 8.38 -13.65 -1.77
C SER A 89 7.01 -14.13 -2.22
N GLY A 90 6.35 -13.37 -3.08
CA GLY A 90 5.10 -13.80 -3.68
C GLY A 90 4.28 -12.64 -4.20
N GLU A 91 2.98 -12.89 -4.35
CA GLU A 91 2.03 -11.89 -4.83
C GLU A 91 1.19 -11.37 -3.67
N VAL A 92 0.88 -10.08 -3.71
CA VAL A 92 -0.07 -9.46 -2.79
C VAL A 92 -1.11 -8.67 -3.56
N THR A 93 -2.34 -8.72 -3.07
CA THR A 93 -3.44 -7.89 -3.54
C THR A 93 -4.12 -7.24 -2.34
N ILE A 94 -4.12 -5.91 -2.29
CA ILE A 94 -4.80 -5.09 -1.27
C ILE A 94 -6.04 -4.51 -1.92
N GLN A 95 -7.21 -4.73 -1.31
CA GLN A 95 -8.50 -4.28 -1.83
C GLN A 95 -9.21 -3.45 -0.79
N TRP A 96 -9.66 -2.27 -1.19
CA TRP A 96 -10.62 -1.48 -0.45
C TRP A 96 -12.00 -2.14 -0.53
N VAL A 97 -12.68 -2.20 0.60
CA VAL A 97 -14.01 -2.82 0.69
C VAL A 97 -15.08 -1.77 1.01
N ARG A 98 -14.92 -1.04 2.13
CA ARG A 98 -15.76 0.09 2.57
C ARG A 98 -15.19 0.71 3.85
N ASP A 99 -15.61 1.91 4.22
CA ASP A 99 -15.37 2.50 5.56
C ASP A 99 -13.89 2.47 6.02
N ASN A 100 -12.96 2.82 5.12
CA ASN A 100 -11.51 2.73 5.35
C ASN A 100 -11.01 1.32 5.75
N ARG A 101 -11.73 0.28 5.30
CA ARG A 101 -11.37 -1.13 5.49
C ARG A 101 -10.78 -1.70 4.22
N TYR A 102 -9.70 -2.44 4.44
CA TYR A 102 -8.96 -3.10 3.38
C TYR A 102 -8.82 -4.58 3.70
N ILE A 103 -8.66 -5.37 2.66
CA ILE A 103 -8.29 -6.77 2.75
C ILE A 103 -7.03 -6.96 1.92
N SER A 104 -5.97 -7.45 2.55
CA SER A 104 -4.77 -7.89 1.84
C SER A 104 -4.75 -9.40 1.73
N VAL A 105 -4.61 -9.92 0.51
CA VAL A 105 -4.45 -11.34 0.20
C VAL A 105 -3.02 -11.55 -0.28
N TRP A 106 -2.25 -12.32 0.49
CA TRP A 106 -0.84 -12.62 0.25
C TRP A 106 -0.71 -14.07 -0.16
N ARG A 107 -0.18 -14.33 -1.35
CA ARG A 107 0.12 -15.67 -1.87
C ARG A 107 1.63 -15.87 -1.83
N VAL A 108 2.10 -16.71 -0.90
CA VAL A 108 3.53 -16.94 -0.70
C VAL A 108 4.06 -17.85 -1.80
N GLY A 109 4.87 -17.30 -2.70
CA GLY A 109 5.48 -17.98 -3.82
C GLY A 109 7.00 -18.07 -3.65
N GLY A 110 7.55 -19.28 -3.66
CA GLY A 110 8.98 -19.52 -3.49
C GLY A 110 9.63 -19.92 -4.81
N THR A 111 10.25 -18.99 -5.51
CA THR A 111 11.34 -19.40 -6.40
C THR A 111 12.57 -19.61 -5.52
N TYR A 112 13.05 -20.85 -5.44
CA TYR A 112 14.24 -21.18 -4.67
C TYR A 112 15.41 -20.30 -5.11
N THR A 113 15.81 -19.38 -4.24
CA THR A 113 17.13 -18.74 -4.31
C THR A 113 17.89 -19.22 -3.08
N PRO A 114 19.23 -19.38 -3.14
CA PRO A 114 20.03 -19.95 -2.03
C PRO A 114 19.91 -19.24 -0.67
N ARG A 115 19.21 -18.10 -0.62
CA ARG A 115 18.97 -17.27 0.57
C ARG A 115 17.48 -16.98 0.85
N LEU A 116 16.55 -17.61 0.13
CA LEU A 116 15.11 -17.40 0.31
C LEU A 116 14.49 -18.68 0.86
N GLN A 117 14.36 -18.72 2.18
CA GLN A 117 13.66 -19.77 2.89
C GLN A 117 12.42 -19.17 3.56
N CYS A 118 11.26 -19.45 2.96
CA CYS A 118 9.97 -18.97 3.40
C CYS A 118 9.43 -19.85 4.53
N PRO A 119 9.16 -19.32 5.74
CA PRO A 119 8.51 -20.10 6.79
C PRO A 119 7.12 -20.64 6.41
N GLN A 120 6.47 -20.05 5.39
CA GLN A 120 5.11 -20.39 4.97
C GLN A 120 4.98 -20.53 3.44
N ALA A 121 5.97 -21.14 2.77
CA ALA A 121 5.92 -21.38 1.32
C ALA A 121 4.61 -22.08 0.89
N GLY A 122 4.00 -21.64 -0.22
CA GLY A 122 2.77 -22.23 -0.76
C GLY A 122 1.50 -21.87 0.00
N SER A 123 1.59 -21.12 1.09
CA SER A 123 0.42 -20.67 1.85
C SER A 123 -0.22 -19.41 1.24
N THR A 124 -1.47 -19.17 1.64
CA THR A 124 -2.16 -17.90 1.38
C THR A 124 -2.65 -17.31 2.70
N ALA A 125 -2.34 -16.04 2.95
CA ALA A 125 -2.82 -15.30 4.12
C ALA A 125 -3.79 -14.21 3.67
N ARG A 126 -4.92 -14.09 4.37
CA ARG A 126 -5.90 -13.01 4.18
C ARG A 126 -5.99 -12.19 5.46
N LEU A 127 -5.65 -10.91 5.38
CA LEU A 127 -5.64 -10.00 6.52
C LEU A 127 -6.66 -8.88 6.29
N ASN A 128 -7.47 -8.61 7.31
CA ASN A 128 -8.25 -7.38 7.37
C ASN A 128 -7.35 -6.26 7.88
N MET A 129 -7.48 -5.06 7.31
CA MET A 129 -6.61 -3.92 7.60
C MET A 129 -7.39 -2.61 7.75
N ARG A 130 -6.76 -1.61 8.37
CA ARG A 130 -7.27 -0.23 8.56
C ARG A 130 -6.16 0.77 8.29
N LEU A 131 -6.56 1.97 7.87
CA LEU A 131 -5.65 3.12 7.80
C LEU A 131 -5.42 3.69 9.19
N TYR A 132 -4.16 4.01 9.47
CA TYR A 132 -3.71 4.77 10.62
C TYR A 132 -2.88 5.97 10.13
N PRO A 133 -3.21 7.20 10.59
CA PRO A 133 -2.46 8.40 10.25
C PRO A 133 -1.08 8.43 10.88
#